data_AF-A0A532F1H3-F1
#
_entry.id   AF-A0A532F1H3-F1
#
_cell.length_a   1.000
_cell.length_b   1.000
_cell.length_c   1.000
_cell.angle_alpha   90.00
_cell.angle_beta   90.00
_cell.angle_gamma   90.00
#
_symmetry.space_group_name_H-M   'P 1'
#
loop_
_entity.id
_entity.type
_entity.pdbx_description
1 polymer ?
#
loop_
_entity_poly.entity_id
_entity_poly.type
_entity_poly.pdbx_seq_one_letter_code
_entity_poly.pdbx_strand_id
1 'polypeptide(L)' 'MDDSKSDSSNGIAWTPEAEKRLENIPDFIRPMARKEVERVAKERGLATITAQVMDETKDKFMKFM' A
#
# COMPACT_ATOMS: atom_id res chain seq x y z
N MET A 1 -16.92 15.15 -7.63
CA MET A 1 -17.14 13.71 -7.63
C MET A 1 -15.77 13.08 -7.78
N ASP A 2 -15.15 12.71 -6.67
CA ASP A 2 -14.30 11.52 -6.59
C ASP A 2 -14.24 11.15 -5.10
N ASP A 3 -14.39 9.86 -4.84
CA ASP A 3 -15.01 9.27 -3.67
C ASP A 3 -14.31 9.55 -2.33
N SER A 4 -15.08 10.13 -1.41
CA SER A 4 -14.85 9.98 0.02
C SER A 4 -15.13 8.53 0.43
N LYS A 5 -14.10 7.68 0.46
CA LYS A 5 -14.15 6.43 1.21
C LYS A 5 -13.12 6.47 2.33
N SER A 6 -13.53 7.13 3.42
CA SER A 6 -12.91 6.91 4.74
C SER A 6 -13.27 5.48 5.17
N ASP A 7 -12.46 4.50 4.80
CA ASP A 7 -12.52 3.18 5.43
C ASP A 7 -11.66 3.24 6.70
N SER A 8 -12.25 3.83 7.73
CA SER A 8 -11.72 3.80 9.09
C SER A 8 -11.99 2.42 9.65
N SER A 9 -11.06 1.50 9.42
CA SER A 9 -10.96 0.22 10.14
C SER A 9 -9.51 -0.29 10.10
N ASN A 10 -8.69 0.25 11.00
CA ASN A 10 -7.47 -0.38 11.52
C ASN A 10 -6.07 -0.02 10.96
N GLY A 11 -5.84 1.20 10.42
CA GLY A 11 -4.60 1.91 10.78
C GLY A 11 -3.84 2.77 9.78
N ILE A 12 -4.07 2.70 8.46
CA ILE A 12 -3.39 3.57 7.48
C ILE A 12 -4.31 3.84 6.29
N ALA A 13 -4.45 5.12 5.89
CA ALA A 13 -5.23 5.52 4.73
C ALA A 13 -4.53 5.12 3.43
N TRP A 14 -5.27 4.70 2.41
CA TRP A 14 -4.70 4.41 1.08
C TRP A 14 -5.14 5.46 0.08
N THR A 15 -4.24 5.81 -0.84
CA THR A 15 -4.59 6.66 -1.98
C THR A 15 -5.14 5.82 -3.13
N PRO A 16 -6.01 6.38 -3.98
CA PRO A 16 -6.57 5.65 -5.12
C PRO A 16 -5.49 5.14 -6.09
N GLU A 17 -4.37 5.84 -6.21
CA GLU A 17 -3.22 5.40 -7.00
C GLU A 17 -2.54 4.16 -6.41
N ALA A 18 -2.41 4.10 -5.08
CA ALA A 18 -1.83 2.95 -4.41
C ALA A 18 -2.76 1.74 -4.44
N GLU A 19 -4.06 1.94 -4.25
CA GLU A 19 -5.07 0.88 -4.35
C GLU A 19 -5.05 0.25 -5.74
N LYS A 20 -5.08 1.06 -6.82
CA LYS A 20 -4.97 0.56 -8.20
C LYS A 20 -3.75 -0.32 -8.41
N ARG A 21 -2.59 0.05 -7.84
CA ARG A 21 -1.38 -0.77 -7.95
C ARG A 21 -1.48 -2.07 -7.15
N LEU A 22 -2.13 -2.05 -5.99
CA LEU A 22 -2.40 -3.24 -5.18
C LEU A 22 -3.36 -4.21 -5.90
N GLU A 23 -4.34 -3.68 -6.63
CA GLU A 23 -5.27 -4.46 -7.45
C GLU A 23 -4.56 -5.15 -8.63
N ASN A 24 -3.53 -4.51 -9.21
CA ASN A 24 -2.69 -5.11 -10.25
C ASN A 24 -1.80 -6.27 -9.74
N ILE A 25 -1.63 -6.41 -8.43
CA ILE A 25 -0.87 -7.52 -7.84
C ILE A 25 -1.78 -8.75 -7.77
N PRO A 26 -1.27 -9.94 -8.14
CA PRO A 26 -2.02 -11.19 -8.04
C PRO A 26 -2.53 -11.46 -6.62
N ASP A 27 -3.71 -12.06 -6.47
CA ASP A 27 -4.38 -12.26 -5.17
C ASP A 27 -3.55 -13.02 -4.14
N PHE A 28 -2.66 -13.93 -4.57
CA PHE A 28 -1.79 -14.68 -3.65
C PHE A 28 -0.67 -13.81 -3.04
N ILE A 29 -0.22 -12.77 -3.75
CA ILE A 29 0.78 -11.81 -3.23
C ILE A 29 0.10 -10.58 -2.63
N ARG A 30 -1.11 -10.21 -3.07
CA ARG A 30 -1.84 -9.03 -2.59
C ARG A 30 -1.83 -8.85 -1.06
N PRO A 31 -2.12 -9.87 -0.22
CA PRO A 31 -2.06 -9.69 1.24
C PRO A 31 -0.64 -9.48 1.77
N MET A 32 0.38 -10.11 1.16
CA MET A 32 1.79 -9.88 1.52
C MET A 32 2.25 -8.48 1.13
N ALA A 33 1.93 -8.06 -0.10
CA ALA A 33 2.23 -6.72 -0.60
C ALA A 33 1.59 -5.66 0.28
N ARG A 34 0.29 -5.77 0.59
CA ARG A 34 -0.42 -4.84 1.48
C ARG A 34 0.31 -4.70 2.82
N LYS A 35 0.67 -5.83 3.46
CA LYS A 35 1.35 -5.86 4.75
C LYS A 35 2.73 -5.19 4.71
N GLU A 36 3.51 -5.42 3.65
CA GLU A 36 4.80 -4.73 3.50
C GLU A 36 4.64 -3.24 3.22
N VAL A 37 3.63 -2.83 2.46
CA VAL A 37 3.37 -1.40 2.21
C VAL A 37 2.95 -0.71 3.49
N GLU A 38 2.09 -1.34 4.30
CA GLU A 38 1.73 -0.86 5.64
C GLU A 38 2.94 -0.77 6.57
N ARG A 39 3.84 -1.75 6.51
CA ARG A 39 5.08 -1.76 7.27
C ARG A 39 5.99 -0.60 6.85
N VAL A 40 6.21 -0.38 5.56
CA VAL A 40 7.02 0.74 5.05
C VAL A 40 6.40 2.08 5.41
N ALA A 41 5.09 2.25 5.25
CA ALA A 41 4.38 3.46 5.66
C ALA A 41 4.59 3.73 7.16
N LYS A 42 4.43 2.71 8.01
CA LYS A 42 4.63 2.83 9.45
C LYS A 42 6.08 3.12 9.82
N GLU A 43 7.07 2.50 9.18
CA GLU A 43 8.50 2.77 9.35
C GLU A 43 8.84 4.22 8.97
N ARG A 44 8.16 4.77 7.96
CA ARG A 44 8.30 6.16 7.52
C ARG A 44 7.50 7.15 8.40
N GLY A 45 6.65 6.67 9.31
CA GLY A 45 5.74 7.51 10.08
C GLY A 45 4.60 8.13 9.23
N LEU A 46 4.30 7.52 8.08
CA LEU A 46 3.23 7.95 7.19
C LEU A 46 1.91 7.32 7.63
N ALA A 47 0.89 8.17 7.80
CA ALA A 47 -0.49 7.75 8.03
C ALA A 47 -1.25 7.43 6.72
N THR A 48 -0.59 7.63 5.57
CA THR A 48 -1.20 7.47 4.24
C THR A 48 -0.25 6.76 3.29
N ILE A 49 -0.73 5.71 2.64
CA ILE A 49 -0.04 4.95 1.61
C ILE A 49 -0.27 5.60 0.25
N THR A 50 0.81 6.15 -0.28
CA THR A 50 0.87 6.79 -1.59
C THR A 50 1.52 5.84 -2.61
N ALA A 51 1.44 6.20 -3.89
CA ALA A 51 2.15 5.49 -4.95
C ALA A 51 3.66 5.39 -4.68
N GLN A 52 4.24 6.37 -3.98
CA GLN A 52 5.65 6.34 -3.59
C GLN A 52 5.97 5.20 -2.62
N VAL A 53 5.12 5.01 -1.60
CA VAL A 53 5.27 3.88 -0.66
C VAL A 53 5.15 2.55 -1.40
N MET A 54 4.24 2.45 -2.37
CA MET A 54 4.11 1.27 -3.22
C MET A 54 5.37 0.98 -4.05
N ASP A 55 5.98 2.00 -4.66
CA ASP A 55 7.24 1.85 -5.42
C ASP A 55 8.39 1.40 -4.50
N GLU A 56 8.53 2.03 -3.33
CA GLU A 56 9.55 1.66 -2.35
C GLU A 56 9.37 0.23 -1.84
N THR A 57 8.13 -0.17 -1.54
CA THR A 57 7.83 -1.55 -1.14
C THR A 57 8.11 -2.53 -2.26
N LYS A 58 7.77 -2.19 -3.51
CA LYS A 58 8.02 -3.04 -4.67
C LYS A 58 9.52 -3.27 -4.88
N ASP A 59 10.35 -2.23 -4.75
CA ASP A 59 11.81 -2.35 -4.82
C ASP A 59 12.36 -3.27 -3.72
N LYS A 60 11.90 -3.09 -2.46
CA LYS A 60 12.26 -3.99 -1.35
C LYS A 60 11.81 -5.43 -1.58
N PHE A 61 10.60 -5.63 -2.09
CA PHE A 61 10.03 -6.95 -2.35
C PHE A 61 10.78 -7.68 -3.47
N MET A 62 11.11 -6.97 -4.56
CA MET A 62 11.91 -7.50 -5.67
C MET A 62 13.36 -7.79 -5.27
N LYS A 63 13.91 -7.04 -4.32
CA LYS A 63 15.25 -7.31 -3.77
C LYS A 63 15.31 -8.53 -2.84
N PHE A 64 14.17 -8.92 -2.26
CA PHE A 64 14.07 -10.05 -1.34
C PHE A 64 13.75 -11.38 -2.06
N MET A 65 13.28 -11.32 -3.30
CA MET A 65 13.06 -12.46 -4.20
C MET A 65 14.33 -12.77 -4.99
#